data_AF-A0A1D7QFT6-F1
#
_entry.id   AF-A0A1D7QFT6-F1
#
_cell.length_a   1.000
_cell.length_b   1.000
_cell.length_c   1.000
_cell.angle_alpha   90.00
_cell.angle_beta   90.00
_cell.angle_gamma   90.00
#
_symmetry.space_group_name_H-M   'P 1'
#
loop_
_entity.id
_entity.type
_entity.pdbx_description
1 polymer ?
#
loop_
_entity_poly.entity_id
_entity_poly.type
_entity_poly.pdbx_seq_one_letter_code
_entity_poly.pdbx_strand_id
1 'polypeptide(L)'
;MDTLKKFELMEKIVRELEDLQHSQQAIIQKIGKIEVDNIELGDKRLDKDLPDMHQRVSDNLNTIVGILEYFADKTQNFGNKNNVDALKEKQAIDEATGN
;
A
#
# COMPACT_ATOMS: atom_id res chain seq x y z
N MET A 1 -4.33 6.79 -22.76
CA MET A 1 -4.14 7.72 -21.62
C MET A 1 -2.84 8.46 -21.86
N ASP A 2 -2.82 9.77 -21.68
CA ASP A 2 -1.57 10.56 -21.80
C ASP A 2 -0.61 10.23 -20.65
N THR A 3 0.65 10.65 -20.81
CA THR A 3 1.74 10.35 -19.89
C THR A 3 1.47 10.83 -18.46
N LEU A 4 0.89 12.03 -18.31
CA LEU A 4 0.60 12.62 -17.00
C LEU A 4 -0.48 11.84 -16.29
N LYS A 5 -1.63 11.61 -16.94
CA LYS A 5 -2.71 10.78 -16.36
C LYS A 5 -2.26 9.36 -16.05
N LYS A 6 -1.33 8.80 -16.85
CA LYS A 6 -0.74 7.49 -16.57
C LYS A 6 0.12 7.51 -15.32
N PHE A 7 0.99 8.50 -15.17
CA PHE A 7 1.80 8.63 -13.96
C PHE A 7 0.95 8.87 -12.72
N GLU A 8 -0.04 9.76 -12.79
CA GLU A 8 -0.96 10.03 -11.67
C GLU A 8 -1.71 8.78 -11.21
N LEU A 9 -2.17 7.95 -12.16
CA LEU A 9 -2.78 6.66 -11.83
C LEU A 9 -1.80 5.71 -11.16
N MET A 10 -0.54 5.69 -11.61
CA MET A 10 0.51 4.89 -10.98
C MET A 10 0.79 5.37 -9.55
N GLU A 11 0.96 6.68 -9.32
CA GLU A 11 1.12 7.26 -7.98
C GLU A 11 -0.08 6.96 -7.07
N LYS A 12 -1.30 6.98 -7.63
CA LYS A 12 -2.51 6.61 -6.89
C LYS A 12 -2.46 5.15 -6.42
N ILE A 13 -2.07 4.23 -7.29
CA ILE A 13 -1.95 2.81 -6.93
C ILE A 13 -0.88 2.61 -5.85
N VAL A 14 0.25 3.32 -5.90
CA VAL A 14 1.27 3.28 -4.84
C VAL A 14 0.65 3.68 -3.49
N ARG A 15 -0.09 4.79 -3.43
CA ARG A 15 -0.77 5.23 -2.20
C ARG A 15 -1.79 4.21 -1.70
N GLU A 16 -2.57 3.60 -2.59
CA GLU A 16 -3.53 2.55 -2.21
C GLU A 16 -2.83 1.30 -1.65
N LEU A 17 -1.63 0.95 -2.14
CA LEU A 17 -0.82 -0.14 -1.60
C LEU A 17 -0.21 0.20 -0.23
N GLU A 18 0.22 1.45 -0.01
CA GLU A 18 0.66 1.95 1.30
C GLU A 18 -0.49 1.88 2.33
N ASP A 19 -1.67 2.34 1.95
CA ASP A 19 -2.87 2.28 2.80
C ASP A 19 -3.26 0.82 3.12
N LEU A 20 -3.13 -0.07 2.14
CA LEU A 20 -3.37 -1.50 2.33
C LEU A 20 -2.35 -2.11 3.31
N GLN A 21 -1.06 -1.74 3.20
CA GLN A 21 -0.01 -2.15 4.13
C GLN A 21 -0.34 -1.72 5.56
N HIS A 22 -0.68 -0.46 5.78
CA HIS A 22 -1.05 0.07 7.09
C HIS A 22 -2.27 -0.66 7.67
N SER A 23 -3.26 -0.95 6.82
CA SER A 23 -4.46 -1.69 7.21
C SER A 23 -4.11 -3.11 7.69
N GLN A 24 -3.23 -3.83 6.98
CA GLN A 24 -2.79 -5.17 7.42
C GLN A 24 -2.00 -5.13 8.72
N GLN A 25 -1.11 -4.14 8.92
CA GLN A 25 -0.40 -3.96 10.19
C GLN A 25 -1.38 -3.78 11.36
N ALA A 26 -2.44 -3.00 11.16
CA ALA A 26 -3.48 -2.82 12.18
C ALA A 26 -4.24 -4.12 12.48
N ILE A 27 -4.50 -4.96 11.47
CA ILE A 27 -5.14 -6.28 11.66
C ILE A 27 -4.23 -7.20 12.47
N ILE A 28 -2.94 -7.28 12.15
CA ILE A 28 -1.94 -8.07 12.89
C ILE A 28 -1.94 -7.67 14.38
N GLN A 29 -1.87 -6.37 14.67
CA GLN A 29 -1.91 -5.88 16.05
C GLN A 29 -3.21 -6.26 16.77
N LYS A 30 -4.35 -6.25 16.08
CA LYS A 30 -5.63 -6.67 16.67
C LYS A 30 -5.67 -8.15 16.96
N ILE A 31 -5.17 -8.99 16.05
CA ILE A 31 -5.08 -10.44 16.28
C ILE A 31 -4.19 -10.72 17.50
N GLY A 32 -3.02 -10.11 17.57
CA GLY A 32 -2.12 -10.27 18.71
C GLY A 32 -2.74 -9.86 20.06
N LYS A 33 -3.56 -8.80 20.08
CA LYS A 33 -4.32 -8.42 21.29
C LYS A 33 -5.34 -9.48 21.68
N ILE A 34 -6.09 -10.01 20.72
CA ILE A 34 -7.08 -11.06 20.98
C ILE A 34 -6.40 -12.35 21.44
N GLU A 35 -5.23 -12.69 20.90
CA GLU A 35 -4.41 -13.82 21.37
C GLU A 35 -4.01 -13.64 22.83
N VAL A 36 -3.56 -12.44 23.23
CA VAL A 36 -3.24 -12.11 24.62
C VAL A 36 -4.47 -12.22 25.52
N ASP A 37 -5.60 -11.65 25.12
CA ASP A 37 -6.85 -11.75 25.88
C ASP A 37 -7.30 -13.23 26.01
N ASN A 38 -7.04 -14.06 25.00
CA ASN A 38 -7.39 -15.48 25.04
C ASN A 38 -6.54 -16.29 26.02
N ILE A 39 -5.33 -15.84 26.38
CA ILE A 39 -4.51 -16.49 27.42
C ILE A 39 -5.26 -16.50 28.75
N GLU A 40 -5.99 -15.42 29.06
CA GLU A 40 -6.80 -15.31 30.27
C GLU A 40 -8.11 -16.09 30.15
N LEU A 41 -8.74 -16.07 28.97
CA LEU A 41 -10.02 -16.73 28.71
C LEU A 41 -9.91 -18.26 28.62
N GLY A 42 -8.84 -18.78 28.01
CA GLY A 42 -8.62 -20.20 27.77
C GLY A 42 -9.57 -20.84 26.74
N ASP A 43 -10.05 -20.08 25.75
CA ASP A 43 -10.90 -20.64 24.69
C ASP A 43 -10.06 -21.45 23.70
N LYS A 44 -10.36 -22.76 23.62
CA LYS A 44 -9.60 -23.72 22.81
C LYS A 44 -9.69 -23.49 21.31
N ARG A 45 -10.77 -22.87 20.84
CA ARG A 45 -10.91 -22.58 19.41
C ARG A 45 -10.07 -21.39 19.04
N LEU A 46 -10.08 -20.35 19.87
CA LEU A 46 -9.21 -19.19 19.70
C LEU A 46 -7.73 -19.58 19.80
N ASP A 47 -7.34 -20.45 20.73
CA ASP A 47 -5.96 -20.98 20.86
C ASP A 47 -5.46 -21.68 19.60
N LYS A 48 -6.38 -22.32 18.86
CA LYS A 48 -6.07 -23.03 17.64
C LYS A 48 -6.10 -22.11 16.42
N ASP A 49 -7.14 -21.30 16.28
CA ASP A 49 -7.46 -20.61 15.04
C ASP A 49 -6.73 -19.25 14.92
N LEU A 50 -6.46 -18.56 16.03
CA LEU A 50 -5.82 -17.23 16.00
C LEU A 50 -4.37 -17.26 15.50
N PRO A 51 -3.50 -18.21 15.91
CA PRO A 51 -2.13 -18.26 15.40
C PRO A 51 -2.07 -18.47 13.87
N ASP A 52 -2.95 -19.33 13.34
CA ASP A 52 -3.07 -19.56 11.90
C ASP A 52 -3.60 -18.31 11.16
N MET A 53 -4.51 -17.56 11.78
CA MET A 53 -4.95 -16.27 11.25
C MET A 53 -3.82 -15.23 11.27
N HIS A 54 -3.09 -15.13 12.38
CA HIS A 54 -1.96 -14.22 12.54
C HIS A 54 -0.93 -14.47 11.44
N GLN A 55 -0.49 -15.71 11.26
CA GLN A 55 0.50 -16.08 10.26
C GLN A 55 0.05 -15.71 8.84
N ARG A 56 -1.21 -16.02 8.46
CA ARG A 56 -1.73 -15.69 7.12
C ARG A 56 -1.78 -14.18 6.87
N VAL A 57 -2.14 -13.39 7.87
CA VAL A 57 -2.16 -11.92 7.75
C VAL A 57 -0.72 -11.37 7.66
N SER A 58 0.23 -11.92 8.41
CA SER A 58 1.65 -11.58 8.30
C SER A 58 2.23 -11.92 6.93
N ASP A 59 1.91 -13.09 6.38
CA ASP A 59 2.35 -13.49 5.03
C ASP A 59 1.75 -12.58 3.95
N ASN A 60 0.49 -12.18 4.13
CA ASN A 60 -0.16 -11.23 3.23
C ASN A 60 0.51 -9.85 3.29
N LEU A 61 0.84 -9.35 4.50
CA LEU A 61 1.59 -8.11 4.68
C LEU A 61 2.93 -8.16 3.92
N ASN A 62 3.69 -9.26 4.04
CA ASN A 62 4.96 -9.42 3.31
C ASN A 62 4.75 -9.34 1.79
N THR A 63 3.66 -9.95 1.29
CA THR A 63 3.29 -9.89 -0.13
C THR A 63 2.98 -8.46 -0.57
N ILE A 64 2.22 -7.71 0.23
CA ILE A 64 1.88 -6.30 -0.06
C ILE A 64 3.13 -5.43 -0.09
N VAL A 65 4.04 -5.60 0.88
CA VAL A 65 5.31 -4.85 0.93
C VAL A 65 6.12 -5.10 -0.36
N GLY A 66 6.26 -6.35 -0.78
CA GLY A 66 6.98 -6.67 -2.03
C GLY A 66 6.32 -6.07 -3.29
N ILE A 67 4.98 -6.05 -3.35
CA ILE A 67 4.25 -5.43 -4.47
C ILE A 67 4.42 -3.91 -4.45
N LEU A 68 4.34 -3.29 -3.27
CA LEU A 68 4.53 -1.85 -3.07
C LEU A 68 5.93 -1.43 -3.51
N GLU A 69 6.97 -2.10 -3.03
CA GLU A 69 8.36 -1.81 -3.40
C GLU A 69 8.58 -1.87 -4.92
N TYR A 70 8.13 -2.96 -5.55
CA TYR A 70 8.22 -3.12 -7.00
C TYR A 70 7.48 -2.01 -7.76
N PHE A 71 6.25 -1.70 -7.34
CA PHE A 71 5.42 -0.76 -8.09
C PHE A 71 5.81 0.70 -7.85
N ALA A 72 6.32 1.03 -6.66
CA ALA A 72 6.91 2.33 -6.36
C ALA A 72 8.16 2.59 -7.23
N ASP A 73 9.09 1.64 -7.31
CA ASP A 73 10.26 1.75 -8.19
C ASP A 73 9.85 1.89 -9.65
N LYS A 74 8.90 1.07 -10.11
CA LYS A 74 8.37 1.17 -11.48
C LYS A 74 7.73 2.54 -11.76
N THR A 75 7.05 3.12 -10.79
CA THR A 75 6.41 4.43 -10.90
C THR A 75 7.46 5.53 -10.98
N GLN A 76 8.44 5.52 -10.08
CA GLN A 76 9.55 6.47 -10.09
C GLN A 76 10.32 6.41 -11.42
N ASN A 77 10.67 5.21 -11.88
CA ASN A 77 11.35 5.01 -13.17
C ASN A 77 10.53 5.50 -14.36
N PHE A 78 9.20 5.33 -14.31
CA PHE A 78 8.31 5.90 -15.31
C PHE A 78 8.32 7.44 -15.29
N GLY A 79 8.27 8.05 -14.09
CA GLY A 79 8.35 9.50 -13.92
C GLY A 79 9.63 10.09 -14.52
N ASN A 80 10.76 9.52 -14.13
CA ASN A 80 12.09 9.92 -14.60
C ASN A 80 12.23 9.77 -16.12
N LYS A 81 11.84 8.62 -16.67
CA LYS A 81 12.00 8.32 -18.11
C LYS A 81 11.19 9.27 -19.00
N ASN A 82 10.06 9.76 -18.50
CA ASN A 82 9.15 10.60 -19.28
C ASN A 82 9.23 12.09 -18.92
N ASN A 83 10.20 12.50 -18.09
CA ASN A 83 10.33 13.88 -17.61
C ASN A 83 9.00 14.45 -17.08
N VAL A 84 8.30 13.67 -16.25
CA VAL A 84 6.94 14.02 -15.79
C VAL A 84 6.89 15.36 -15.06
N ASP A 85 7.95 15.72 -14.33
CA ASP A 85 8.01 17.01 -13.63
C ASP A 85 7.96 18.19 -14.60
N ALA A 86 8.70 18.12 -15.71
CA ALA A 86 8.67 19.15 -16.74
C ALA A 86 7.30 19.21 -17.45
N LEU A 87 6.64 18.06 -17.61
CA LEU A 87 5.30 18.00 -18.17
C LEU A 87 4.25 18.61 -17.22
N LYS A 88 4.35 18.36 -15.91
CA LYS A 88 3.50 18.96 -14.88
C LYS A 88 3.71 20.47 -14.80
N GLU A 89 4.97 20.92 -14.82
CA GLU A 89 5.31 22.35 -14.82
C GLU A 89 4.72 23.06 -16.04
N LYS A 90 4.90 22.49 -17.24
CA LYS A 90 4.33 23.04 -18.46
C LYS A 90 2.79 23.14 -18.38
N GLN A 91 2.13 22.08 -17.92
CA GLN A 91 0.67 22.09 -17.77
C GLN A 91 0.20 23.19 -16.81
N ALA A 92 0.89 23.37 -15.68
CA ALA A 92 0.55 24.42 -14.73
C ALA A 92 0.73 25.84 -15.31
N ILE A 93 1.74 26.05 -16.16
CA ILE A 93 1.94 27.32 -16.88
C ILE A 93 0.83 27.54 -17.91
N ASP A 94 0.50 26.53 -18.70
CA ASP A 94 -0.56 26.61 -19.72
C ASP A 94 -1.92 26.94 -19.06
N GLU A 95 -2.26 26.25 -17.96
CA GLU A 95 -3.47 26.51 -17.16
C GLU A 95 -3.49 27.91 -16.52
N ALA A 96 -2.34 28.41 -16.02
CA ALA A 96 -2.24 29.74 -15.43
C ALA A 96 -2.27 30.87 -16.48
N THR A 97 -1.86 30.60 -17.72
CA THR A 97 -1.82 31.57 -18.82
C THR A 97 -3.05 31.52 -19.73
N GLY A 98 -3.96 30.57 -19.51
CA GLY A 98 -5.24 30.48 -20.22
C GLY A 98 -5.12 30.00 -21.68
N ASN A 99 -4.07 29.24 -21.99
CA ASN A 99 -3.88 28.58 -23.28
C ASN A 99 -4.50 27.18 -23.32
#